data_AF-A0A953TGG1-F1
#
_entry.id   AF-A0A953TGG1-F1
#
_cell.length_a   1.000
_cell.length_b   1.000
_cell.length_c   1.000
_cell.angle_alpha   90.00
_cell.angle_beta   90.00
_cell.angle_gamma   90.00
#
_symmetry.space_group_name_H-M   'P 1'
#
loop_
_entity.id
_entity.type
_entity.pdbx_description
1 polymer ?
#
loop_
_entity_poly.entity_id
_entity_poly.type
_entity_poly.pdbx_seq_one_letter_code
_entity_poly.pdbx_strand_id
1 'polypeptide(L)'
;MPTLTNSRNDLEQAIAQGIDFLYARQLPSGAFRMFRSPHPLLEENCEPDQSPFPAALISYCLSFTQSEKVEEILRRAIRFLAGEMEDGGVWRYWSRTLGYVPPDLDDTACISFLLRRHGISLPDNTGVMLGNRDSHGLFYTWVLPRLKWTTHMSYWRIALREVVKLRQLYYLCKLNDCKPNDLDAVVNANVLHYLGERSETRPIIQYLIHVIEEQAEETCDRWYGSRFSFYYFLSRNHAAGIRAFEPVGDTIVERIKSYAHPDGVIGSHILHTALAACALMDWQDWKDQSTVLDDAIQAILRARGPNGGWQKFPIYYSGATKKLAWGSDDVTTGVCLEALSRYRNLQS
;
A
#
# COMPACT_ATOMS: atom_id res chain seq x y z
N MET A 1 -6.28 14.63 -33.38
CA MET A 1 -7.12 13.82 -32.48
C MET A 1 -6.85 12.36 -32.77
N PRO A 2 -6.13 11.64 -31.91
CA PRO A 2 -6.04 10.19 -32.00
C PRO A 2 -7.47 9.63 -31.83
N THR A 3 -7.89 8.77 -32.74
CA THR A 3 -9.22 8.15 -32.74
C THR A 3 -9.38 7.22 -31.53
N LEU A 4 -10.50 7.34 -30.81
CA LEU A 4 -10.87 6.60 -29.59
C LEU A 4 -10.76 5.06 -29.69
N THR A 5 -10.70 4.50 -30.90
CA THR A 5 -10.49 3.07 -31.14
C THR A 5 -9.04 2.62 -30.92
N ASN A 6 -8.05 3.50 -31.17
CA ASN A 6 -6.64 3.18 -30.94
C ASN A 6 -6.31 3.17 -29.45
N SER A 7 -6.96 4.00 -28.63
CA SER A 7 -6.73 4.05 -27.18
C SER A 7 -7.25 2.82 -26.45
N ARG A 8 -8.41 2.26 -26.86
CA ARG A 8 -8.94 1.04 -26.25
C ARG A 8 -8.06 -0.18 -26.52
N ASN A 9 -7.55 -0.31 -27.74
CA ASN A 9 -6.65 -1.43 -28.08
C ASN A 9 -5.30 -1.31 -27.34
N ASP A 10 -4.74 -0.09 -27.26
CA ASP A 10 -3.50 0.12 -26.50
C ASP A 10 -3.68 -0.14 -25.00
N LEU A 11 -4.84 0.22 -24.44
CA LEU A 11 -5.20 -0.06 -23.04
C LEU A 11 -5.23 -1.57 -22.75
N GLU A 12 -5.96 -2.36 -23.54
CA GLU A 12 -6.02 -3.82 -23.36
C GLU A 12 -4.63 -4.45 -23.55
N GLN A 13 -3.87 -3.98 -24.54
CA GLN A 13 -2.51 -4.45 -24.77
C GLN A 13 -1.59 -4.13 -23.58
N ALA A 14 -1.71 -2.95 -22.98
CA ALA A 14 -0.92 -2.56 -21.81
C ALA A 14 -1.26 -3.40 -20.58
N ILE A 15 -2.55 -3.65 -20.34
CA ILE A 15 -3.01 -4.53 -19.27
C ILE A 15 -2.45 -5.95 -19.47
N ALA A 16 -2.60 -6.51 -20.67
CA ALA A 16 -2.11 -7.86 -20.98
C ALA A 16 -0.59 -7.98 -20.80
N GLN A 17 0.18 -7.01 -21.31
CA GLN A 17 1.64 -7.01 -21.19
C GLN A 17 2.13 -6.83 -19.75
N GLY A 18 1.46 -5.98 -18.96
CA GLY A 18 1.78 -5.83 -17.53
C GLY A 18 1.48 -7.10 -16.73
N ILE A 19 0.38 -7.80 -17.04
CA ILE A 19 0.06 -9.11 -16.45
C ILE A 19 1.14 -10.13 -16.81
N ASP A 20 1.56 -10.17 -18.07
CA ASP A 20 2.62 -11.08 -18.55
C ASP A 20 3.96 -10.80 -17.86
N PHE A 21 4.29 -9.52 -17.68
CA PHE A 21 5.45 -9.08 -16.93
C PHE A 21 5.44 -9.60 -15.48
N LEU A 22 4.34 -9.40 -14.75
CA LEU A 22 4.21 -9.88 -13.37
C LEU A 22 4.22 -11.41 -13.29
N TYR A 23 3.53 -12.08 -14.21
CA TYR A 23 3.49 -13.54 -14.27
C TYR A 23 4.89 -14.14 -14.42
N ALA A 24 5.70 -13.58 -15.33
CA ALA A 24 7.06 -14.03 -15.59
C ALA A 24 8.03 -13.74 -14.42
N ARG A 25 7.71 -12.76 -13.57
CA ARG A 25 8.61 -12.27 -12.52
C ARG A 25 8.30 -12.77 -11.12
N GLN A 26 7.06 -13.22 -10.88
CA GLN A 26 6.68 -13.80 -9.60
C GLN A 26 7.61 -14.96 -9.23
N LEU A 27 8.22 -14.85 -8.04
CA LEU A 27 9.20 -15.82 -7.55
C LEU A 27 8.54 -17.19 -7.33
N PRO A 28 9.28 -18.32 -7.39
CA PRO A 28 8.73 -19.65 -7.15
C PRO A 28 7.96 -19.79 -5.82
N SER A 29 8.36 -19.02 -4.79
CA SER A 29 7.66 -18.95 -3.51
C SER A 29 6.24 -18.37 -3.60
N GLY A 30 5.95 -17.55 -4.61
CA GLY A 30 4.74 -16.73 -4.74
C GLY A 30 4.95 -15.25 -4.39
N ALA A 31 6.13 -14.90 -3.85
CA ALA A 31 6.52 -13.53 -3.57
C ALA A 31 6.88 -12.75 -4.84
N PHE A 32 6.97 -11.43 -4.70
CA PHE A 32 7.49 -10.53 -5.73
C PHE A 32 8.82 -9.93 -5.29
N ARG A 33 9.59 -9.42 -6.25
CA ARG A 33 10.88 -8.80 -5.96
C ARG A 33 10.65 -7.45 -5.31
N MET A 34 11.42 -7.18 -4.27
CA MET A 34 11.59 -5.86 -3.69
C MET A 34 13.08 -5.53 -3.74
N PHE A 35 13.41 -4.27 -3.99
CA PHE A 35 14.78 -3.80 -3.85
C PHE A 35 14.83 -2.73 -2.78
N ARG A 36 15.96 -2.68 -2.07
CA ARG A 36 16.32 -1.59 -1.18
C ARG A 36 17.58 -0.91 -1.69
N SER A 37 17.68 0.40 -1.52
CA SER A 37 18.88 1.15 -1.89
C SER A 37 19.07 2.38 -1.01
N PRO A 38 20.32 2.80 -0.72
CA PRO A 38 20.59 4.11 -0.14
C PRO A 38 20.34 5.26 -1.13
N HIS A 39 20.24 4.98 -2.43
CA HIS A 39 19.88 5.98 -3.42
C HIS A 39 18.37 6.31 -3.32
N PRO A 40 18.00 7.58 -3.15
CA PRO A 40 16.61 7.97 -2.88
C PRO A 40 15.64 7.64 -4.01
N LEU A 41 16.14 7.39 -5.23
CA LEU A 41 15.36 7.01 -6.41
C LEU A 41 15.55 5.55 -6.85
N LEU A 42 16.24 4.72 -6.07
CA LEU A 42 16.56 3.32 -6.42
C LEU A 42 17.37 3.16 -7.74
N GLU A 43 18.18 4.14 -8.13
CA GLU A 43 18.93 4.07 -9.41
C GLU A 43 20.22 3.26 -9.28
N GLU A 44 20.86 3.32 -8.11
CA GLU A 44 22.13 2.68 -7.82
C GLU A 44 22.05 1.77 -6.60
N ASN A 45 23.05 0.92 -6.36
CA ASN A 45 23.22 0.12 -5.13
C ASN A 45 21.95 -0.61 -4.66
N CYS A 46 21.19 -1.16 -5.62
CA CYS A 46 19.95 -1.88 -5.33
C CYS A 46 20.26 -3.30 -4.85
N GLU A 47 19.90 -3.59 -3.61
CA GLU A 47 19.99 -4.91 -3.03
C GLU A 47 18.59 -5.56 -3.00
N PRO A 48 18.46 -6.84 -3.38
CA PRO A 48 17.21 -7.55 -3.18
C PRO A 48 16.80 -7.59 -1.71
N ASP A 49 15.51 -7.41 -1.45
CA ASP A 49 14.87 -7.62 -0.15
C ASP A 49 13.66 -8.55 -0.32
N GLN A 50 13.22 -9.21 0.76
CA GLN A 50 12.00 -10.03 0.73
C GLN A 50 11.06 -9.64 1.84
N SER A 51 9.86 -9.28 1.42
CA SER A 51 8.76 -8.85 2.28
C SER A 51 7.45 -9.43 1.76
N PRO A 52 6.50 -9.79 2.64
CA PRO A 52 5.16 -10.16 2.22
C PRO A 52 4.36 -8.95 1.71
N PHE A 53 4.69 -7.73 2.13
CA PHE A 53 4.01 -6.49 1.73
C PHE A 53 3.80 -6.33 0.20
N PRO A 54 4.83 -6.40 -0.66
CA PRO A 54 4.62 -6.26 -2.11
C PRO A 54 3.71 -7.34 -2.70
N ALA A 55 3.74 -8.57 -2.18
CA ALA A 55 2.80 -9.60 -2.63
C ALA A 55 1.37 -9.26 -2.25
N ALA A 56 1.13 -8.68 -1.08
CA ALA A 56 -0.18 -8.22 -0.65
C ALA A 56 -0.68 -7.04 -1.51
N LEU A 57 0.16 -6.03 -1.72
CA LEU A 57 -0.17 -4.83 -2.49
C LEU A 57 -0.47 -5.17 -3.97
N ILE A 58 0.41 -5.93 -4.63
CA ILE A 58 0.22 -6.33 -6.04
C ILE A 58 -1.04 -7.19 -6.16
N SER A 59 -1.30 -8.11 -5.21
CA SER A 59 -2.51 -8.93 -5.25
C SER A 59 -3.79 -8.11 -5.08
N TYR A 60 -3.77 -7.08 -4.22
CA TYR A 60 -4.88 -6.12 -4.12
C TYR A 60 -5.10 -5.41 -5.47
N CYS A 61 -4.04 -4.87 -6.06
CA CYS A 61 -4.10 -4.17 -7.35
C CYS A 61 -4.65 -5.06 -8.48
N LEU A 62 -4.28 -6.34 -8.50
CA LEU A 62 -4.75 -7.30 -9.50
C LEU A 62 -6.21 -7.73 -9.29
N SER A 63 -6.83 -7.42 -8.15
CA SER A 63 -8.25 -7.79 -7.90
C SER A 63 -9.26 -7.04 -8.78
N PHE A 64 -8.80 -6.04 -9.53
CA PHE A 64 -9.60 -5.25 -10.48
C PHE A 64 -9.54 -5.76 -11.92
N THR A 65 -8.81 -6.85 -12.17
CA THR A 65 -8.69 -7.47 -13.49
C THR A 65 -8.86 -8.98 -13.40
N GLN A 66 -9.35 -9.60 -14.47
CA GLN A 66 -9.61 -11.04 -14.52
C GLN A 66 -8.91 -11.64 -15.73
N SER A 67 -8.08 -12.65 -15.47
CA SER A 67 -7.49 -13.54 -16.48
C SER A 67 -6.95 -14.77 -15.79
N GLU A 68 -6.77 -15.87 -16.54
CA GLU A 68 -6.17 -17.10 -16.01
C GLU A 68 -4.77 -16.86 -15.39
N LYS A 69 -3.96 -16.00 -16.01
CA LYS A 69 -2.64 -15.61 -15.47
C LYS A 69 -2.76 -14.87 -14.15
N VAL A 70 -3.74 -13.98 -14.02
CA VAL A 70 -3.99 -13.25 -12.77
C VAL A 70 -4.45 -14.20 -11.67
N GLU A 71 -5.35 -15.14 -11.98
CA GLU A 71 -5.78 -16.16 -11.02
C GLU A 71 -4.59 -17.01 -10.51
N GLU A 72 -3.68 -17.40 -11.41
CA GLU A 72 -2.48 -18.14 -11.04
C GLU A 72 -1.51 -17.32 -10.19
N ILE A 73 -1.30 -16.04 -10.53
CA ILE A 73 -0.51 -15.10 -9.72
C ILE A 73 -1.08 -15.01 -8.30
N LEU A 74 -2.39 -14.74 -8.20
CA LEU A 74 -3.09 -14.57 -6.93
C LEU A 74 -3.03 -15.85 -6.11
N ARG A 75 -3.26 -17.02 -6.72
CA ARG A 75 -3.19 -18.32 -6.06
C ARG A 75 -1.81 -18.56 -5.42
N ARG A 76 -0.73 -18.22 -6.12
CA ARG A 76 0.65 -18.35 -5.61
C ARG A 76 0.95 -17.32 -4.52
N ALA A 77 0.54 -16.07 -4.70
CA ALA A 77 0.74 -15.00 -3.71
C ALA A 77 -0.04 -15.28 -2.41
N ILE A 78 -1.30 -15.69 -2.50
CA ILE A 78 -2.12 -16.06 -1.34
C ILE A 78 -1.48 -17.22 -0.56
N ARG A 79 -0.98 -18.25 -1.27
CA ARG A 79 -0.25 -19.36 -0.63
C ARG A 79 0.99 -18.88 0.10
N PHE A 80 1.77 -17.99 -0.51
CA PHE A 80 2.95 -17.38 0.11
C PHE A 80 2.57 -16.61 1.37
N LEU A 81 1.61 -15.69 1.28
CA LEU A 81 1.16 -14.85 2.39
C LEU A 81 0.61 -15.68 3.56
N ALA A 82 -0.17 -16.73 3.27
CA ALA A 82 -0.65 -17.66 4.29
C ALA A 82 0.49 -18.44 4.97
N GLY A 83 1.55 -18.78 4.23
CA GLY A 83 2.75 -19.43 4.78
C GLY A 83 3.62 -18.51 5.65
N GLU A 84 3.62 -17.21 5.37
CA GLU A 84 4.31 -16.20 6.17
C GLU A 84 3.54 -15.82 7.45
N MET A 85 2.28 -16.22 7.58
CA MET A 85 1.45 -15.92 8.75
C MET A 85 2.06 -16.50 10.03
N GLU A 86 2.14 -15.67 11.05
CA GLU A 86 2.55 -16.07 12.39
C GLU A 86 1.35 -16.37 13.28
N ASP A 87 1.64 -17.02 14.41
CA ASP A 87 0.65 -17.29 15.44
C ASP A 87 -0.05 -16.00 15.87
N GLY A 88 -1.38 -16.05 16.01
CA GLY A 88 -2.22 -14.86 16.24
C GLY A 88 -2.65 -14.11 14.98
N GLY A 89 -2.30 -14.60 13.78
CA GLY A 89 -2.71 -13.98 12.51
C GLY A 89 -2.03 -12.63 12.31
N VAL A 90 -0.71 -12.59 12.51
CA VAL A 90 0.11 -11.39 12.33
C VAL A 90 1.23 -11.65 11.33
N TRP A 91 1.72 -10.58 10.73
CA TRP A 91 2.83 -10.60 9.80
C TRP A 91 3.86 -9.56 10.22
N ARG A 92 5.09 -9.79 9.77
CA ARG A 92 6.22 -8.89 9.95
C ARG A 92 6.69 -8.45 8.57
N TYR A 93 7.28 -7.26 8.48
CA TYR A 93 7.84 -6.74 7.23
C TYR A 93 8.80 -7.69 6.50
N TRP A 94 9.74 -8.35 7.18
CA TRP A 94 10.67 -9.27 6.52
C TRP A 94 10.10 -10.67 6.44
N SER A 95 10.36 -11.36 5.33
CA SER A 95 10.06 -12.78 5.26
C SER A 95 10.71 -13.51 6.44
N ARG A 96 10.04 -14.56 6.94
CA ARG A 96 10.46 -15.35 8.11
C ARG A 96 11.88 -15.90 8.01
N THR A 97 12.45 -15.93 6.80
CA THR A 97 13.80 -16.44 6.50
C THR A 97 14.91 -15.38 6.55
N LEU A 98 14.61 -14.08 6.51
CA LEU A 98 15.61 -13.01 6.33
C LEU A 98 16.09 -12.31 7.60
N GLY A 99 15.37 -12.44 8.72
CA GLY A 99 15.79 -11.83 9.97
C GLY A 99 14.66 -11.57 10.95
N TYR A 100 14.99 -10.85 12.01
CA TYR A 100 14.01 -10.43 13.01
C TYR A 100 13.60 -8.98 12.80
N VAL A 101 12.30 -8.79 12.65
CA VAL A 101 11.58 -7.53 12.81
C VAL A 101 10.28 -7.88 13.54
N PRO A 102 9.82 -7.05 14.50
CA PRO A 102 8.55 -7.29 15.16
C PRO A 102 7.41 -7.35 14.14
N PRO A 103 6.33 -8.09 14.41
CA PRO A 103 5.10 -7.96 13.65
C PRO A 103 4.61 -6.50 13.65
N ASP A 104 4.09 -6.06 12.53
CA ASP A 104 3.60 -4.70 12.33
C ASP A 104 2.15 -4.71 11.82
N LEU A 105 1.45 -3.60 12.06
CA LEU A 105 0.05 -3.47 11.69
C LEU A 105 -0.16 -3.14 10.22
N ASP A 106 0.85 -2.67 9.49
CA ASP A 106 0.69 -2.31 8.08
C ASP A 106 0.58 -3.57 7.23
N ASP A 107 1.59 -4.44 7.33
CA ASP A 107 1.62 -5.77 6.74
C ASP A 107 0.41 -6.59 7.23
N THR A 108 0.18 -6.60 8.55
CA THR A 108 -0.92 -7.40 9.12
C THR A 108 -2.28 -6.95 8.58
N ALA A 109 -2.56 -5.64 8.50
CA ALA A 109 -3.85 -5.16 7.99
C ALA A 109 -4.02 -5.43 6.50
N CYS A 110 -3.01 -5.12 5.68
CA CYS A 110 -3.07 -5.33 4.24
C CYS A 110 -3.25 -6.81 3.88
N ILE A 111 -2.47 -7.69 4.50
CA ILE A 111 -2.52 -9.13 4.23
C ILE A 111 -3.81 -9.74 4.76
N SER A 112 -4.24 -9.38 5.97
CA SER A 112 -5.48 -9.90 6.54
C SER A 112 -6.69 -9.51 5.69
N PHE A 113 -6.75 -8.26 5.21
CA PHE A 113 -7.82 -7.80 4.32
C PHE A 113 -7.86 -8.64 3.04
N LEU A 114 -6.71 -8.80 2.38
CA LEU A 114 -6.60 -9.57 1.16
C LEU A 114 -7.02 -11.04 1.36
N LEU A 115 -6.50 -11.70 2.39
CA LEU A 115 -6.83 -13.10 2.68
C LEU A 115 -8.33 -13.28 2.96
N ARG A 116 -8.96 -12.38 3.73
CA ARG A 116 -10.42 -12.40 3.96
C ARG A 116 -11.19 -12.22 2.65
N ARG A 117 -10.79 -11.27 1.80
CA ARG A 117 -11.43 -11.02 0.50
C ARG A 117 -11.42 -12.26 -0.41
N HIS A 118 -10.39 -13.10 -0.30
CA HIS A 118 -10.27 -14.36 -1.02
C HIS A 118 -10.81 -15.59 -0.26
N GLY A 119 -11.56 -15.39 0.83
CA GLY A 119 -12.20 -16.48 1.58
C GLY A 119 -11.22 -17.37 2.36
N ILE A 120 -9.98 -16.91 2.58
CA ILE A 120 -9.00 -17.65 3.39
C ILE A 120 -9.29 -17.38 4.87
N SER A 121 -9.42 -18.47 5.64
CA SER A 121 -9.61 -18.39 7.08
C SER A 121 -8.30 -17.97 7.77
N LEU A 122 -8.39 -17.01 8.70
CA LEU A 122 -7.30 -16.60 9.58
C LEU A 122 -7.78 -16.57 11.04
N PRO A 123 -6.87 -16.72 12.01
CA PRO A 123 -7.16 -16.42 13.42
C PRO A 123 -7.73 -15.00 13.57
N ASP A 124 -8.64 -14.79 14.53
CA ASP A 124 -9.11 -13.44 14.82
C ASP A 124 -8.00 -12.59 15.45
N ASN A 125 -7.39 -11.74 14.64
CA ASN A 125 -6.35 -10.79 15.04
C ASN A 125 -6.90 -9.42 15.47
N THR A 126 -8.22 -9.24 15.52
CA THR A 126 -8.85 -7.96 15.90
C THR A 126 -8.38 -7.50 17.28
N GLY A 127 -8.30 -8.42 18.24
CA GLY A 127 -7.79 -8.11 19.58
C GLY A 127 -6.31 -7.72 19.60
N VAL A 128 -5.49 -8.23 18.68
CA VAL A 128 -4.08 -7.80 18.56
C VAL A 128 -4.03 -6.34 18.11
N MET A 129 -4.82 -5.99 17.09
CA MET A 129 -4.88 -4.62 16.56
C MET A 129 -5.42 -3.64 17.58
N LEU A 130 -6.61 -3.91 18.14
CA LEU A 130 -7.24 -3.04 19.13
C LEU A 130 -6.41 -2.92 20.42
N GLY A 131 -5.68 -3.98 20.75
CA GLY A 131 -4.70 -3.98 21.82
C GLY A 131 -3.44 -3.18 21.51
N ASN A 132 -3.16 -2.79 20.27
CA ASN A 132 -1.95 -2.06 19.85
C ASN A 132 -2.17 -0.55 19.63
N ARG A 133 -3.11 0.07 20.38
CA ARG A 133 -3.39 1.51 20.32
C ARG A 133 -2.65 2.36 21.37
N ASP A 134 -2.51 3.65 21.09
CA ASP A 134 -2.11 4.70 22.03
C ASP A 134 -3.31 5.21 22.85
N SER A 135 -3.08 6.22 23.71
CA SER A 135 -4.13 6.83 24.54
C SER A 135 -5.14 7.68 23.76
N HIS A 136 -4.80 8.12 22.56
CA HIS A 136 -5.70 8.88 21.67
C HIS A 136 -6.52 7.95 20.77
N GLY A 137 -6.27 6.64 20.81
CA GLY A 137 -6.95 5.64 20.01
C GLY A 137 -6.33 5.41 18.63
N LEU A 138 -5.14 5.96 18.36
CA LEU A 138 -4.36 5.71 17.16
C LEU A 138 -3.53 4.43 17.33
N PHE A 139 -3.21 3.79 16.21
CA PHE A 139 -2.57 2.48 16.20
C PHE A 139 -1.08 2.63 15.95
N TYR A 140 -0.28 1.98 16.80
CA TYR A 140 1.16 1.92 16.60
C TYR A 140 1.50 0.99 15.44
N THR A 141 2.58 1.30 14.73
CA THR A 141 3.08 0.44 13.64
C THR A 141 3.52 -0.92 14.18
N TRP A 142 4.36 -0.96 15.22
CA TRP A 142 4.93 -2.19 15.76
C TRP A 142 4.09 -2.83 16.88
N VAL A 143 3.90 -4.15 16.86
CA VAL A 143 3.25 -4.90 17.95
C VAL A 143 4.27 -5.25 19.03
N LEU A 144 4.45 -4.33 19.98
CA LEU A 144 5.44 -4.44 21.07
C LEU A 144 4.78 -4.41 22.46
N PRO A 145 5.43 -4.96 23.50
CA PRO A 145 4.91 -4.92 24.87
C PRO A 145 4.95 -3.48 25.39
N ARG A 146 3.83 -3.01 25.94
CA ARG A 146 3.69 -1.63 26.45
C ARG A 146 3.00 -1.64 27.80
N LEU A 147 3.42 -0.76 28.71
CA LEU A 147 2.79 -0.56 30.00
C LEU A 147 1.46 0.18 29.83
N LYS A 148 0.45 -0.55 29.37
CA LYS A 148 -0.90 -0.05 29.19
C LYS A 148 -1.93 -1.08 29.62
N TRP A 149 -3.10 -0.59 29.99
CA TRP A 149 -4.20 -1.45 30.37
C TRP A 149 -5.01 -1.83 29.14
N THR A 150 -4.94 -3.09 28.74
CA THR A 150 -5.80 -3.67 27.70
C THR A 150 -6.23 -5.07 28.10
N THR A 151 -7.50 -5.38 27.87
CA THR A 151 -8.11 -6.70 28.13
C THR A 151 -7.91 -7.67 26.97
N HIS A 152 -7.32 -7.23 25.85
CA HIS A 152 -7.10 -8.08 24.68
C HIS A 152 -5.94 -9.05 24.92
N MET A 153 -6.25 -10.27 25.35
CA MET A 153 -5.25 -11.31 25.63
C MET A 153 -4.46 -11.73 24.37
N SER A 154 -5.06 -11.64 23.19
CA SER A 154 -4.36 -11.91 21.94
C SER A 154 -3.21 -10.93 21.69
N TYR A 155 -3.38 -9.64 22.01
CA TYR A 155 -2.29 -8.67 21.97
C TYR A 155 -1.13 -9.08 22.89
N TRP A 156 -1.42 -9.40 24.15
CA TRP A 156 -0.38 -9.80 25.10
C TRP A 156 0.37 -11.07 24.69
N ARG A 157 -0.34 -12.05 24.11
CA ARG A 157 0.27 -13.28 23.58
C ARG A 157 1.34 -13.00 22.52
N ILE A 158 1.13 -11.99 21.69
CA ILE A 158 2.10 -11.60 20.66
C ILE A 158 3.15 -10.67 21.25
N ALA A 159 2.73 -9.58 21.88
CA ALA A 159 3.63 -8.55 22.40
C ALA A 159 4.63 -9.07 23.44
N LEU A 160 4.25 -10.01 24.32
CA LEU A 160 5.17 -10.56 25.33
C LEU A 160 6.29 -11.41 24.72
N ARG A 161 6.11 -11.96 23.50
CA ARG A 161 7.18 -12.70 22.81
C ARG A 161 8.32 -11.78 22.39
N GLU A 162 8.03 -10.51 22.16
CA GLU A 162 9.04 -9.54 21.75
C GLU A 162 9.94 -9.10 22.94
N VAL A 163 9.52 -9.39 24.18
CA VAL A 163 10.34 -9.12 25.40
C VAL A 163 11.67 -9.90 25.37
N VAL A 164 11.68 -11.13 24.83
CA VAL A 164 12.93 -11.90 24.75
C VAL A 164 13.83 -11.42 23.60
N LYS A 165 13.38 -10.43 22.82
CA LYS A 165 14.03 -9.90 21.61
C LYS A 165 14.44 -8.42 21.73
N LEU A 166 14.45 -7.88 22.94
CA LEU A 166 14.76 -6.45 23.19
C LEU A 166 16.12 -6.00 22.64
N ARG A 167 17.13 -6.89 22.64
CA ARG A 167 18.44 -6.59 22.03
C ARG A 167 18.33 -6.38 20.52
N GLN A 168 17.64 -7.29 19.82
CA GLN A 168 17.42 -7.21 18.39
C GLN A 168 16.57 -5.98 18.04
N LEU A 169 15.53 -5.69 18.82
CA LEU A 169 14.71 -4.50 18.67
C LEU A 169 15.53 -3.22 18.79
N TYR A 170 16.43 -3.12 19.78
CA TYR A 170 17.31 -1.97 19.93
C TYR A 170 18.19 -1.73 18.70
N TYR A 171 18.79 -2.79 18.14
CA TYR A 171 19.59 -2.67 16.92
C TYR A 171 18.75 -2.29 15.70
N LEU A 172 17.56 -2.87 15.55
CA LEU A 172 16.62 -2.50 14.49
C LEU A 172 16.28 -1.01 14.54
N CYS A 173 15.87 -0.49 15.70
CA CYS A 173 15.56 0.92 15.91
C CYS A 173 16.74 1.84 15.59
N LYS A 174 17.96 1.42 15.93
CA LYS A 174 19.16 2.20 15.66
C LYS A 174 19.52 2.24 14.17
N LEU A 175 19.24 1.17 13.42
CA LEU A 175 19.62 1.05 12.01
C LEU A 175 18.57 1.63 11.06
N ASN A 176 17.28 1.47 11.36
CA ASN A 176 16.19 1.79 10.42
C ASN A 176 15.33 2.98 10.86
N ASP A 177 15.77 3.75 11.85
CA ASP A 177 15.05 4.90 12.43
C ASP A 177 13.62 4.58 12.88
N CYS A 178 13.31 3.30 13.13
CA CYS A 178 12.05 2.89 13.72
C CYS A 178 12.05 3.20 15.23
N LYS A 179 10.90 3.63 15.75
CA LYS A 179 10.68 3.85 17.18
C LYS A 179 9.54 2.98 17.66
N PRO A 180 9.61 2.46 18.91
CA PRO A 180 8.52 1.68 19.47
C PRO A 180 7.16 2.38 19.51
N ASN A 181 7.12 3.71 19.41
CA ASN A 181 5.91 4.53 19.45
C ASN A 181 5.58 5.18 18.09
N ASP A 182 6.07 4.61 16.99
CA ASP A 182 5.72 5.09 15.66
C ASP A 182 4.21 5.04 15.43
N LEU A 183 3.68 6.19 15.02
CA LEU A 183 2.31 6.42 14.59
C LEU A 183 2.41 7.00 13.19
N ASP A 184 1.84 6.27 12.23
CA ASP A 184 2.00 6.56 10.81
C ASP A 184 0.61 6.60 10.16
N ALA A 185 0.37 7.64 9.35
CA ALA A 185 -0.94 7.89 8.76
C ALA A 185 -1.38 6.78 7.80
N VAL A 186 -0.49 6.27 6.95
CA VAL A 186 -0.84 5.21 6.01
C VAL A 186 -1.12 3.90 6.74
N VAL A 187 -0.33 3.58 7.76
CA VAL A 187 -0.56 2.38 8.60
C VAL A 187 -1.94 2.45 9.25
N ASN A 188 -2.31 3.60 9.81
CA ASN A 188 -3.63 3.78 10.40
C ASN A 188 -4.75 3.72 9.33
N ALA A 189 -4.52 4.25 8.13
CA ALA A 189 -5.46 4.12 7.01
C ALA A 189 -5.66 2.65 6.59
N ASN A 190 -4.61 1.83 6.62
CA ASN A 190 -4.70 0.40 6.32
C ASN A 190 -5.40 -0.39 7.42
N VAL A 191 -5.14 -0.06 8.70
CA VAL A 191 -5.90 -0.62 9.83
C VAL A 191 -7.38 -0.26 9.73
N LEU A 192 -7.71 1.00 9.41
CA LEU A 192 -9.09 1.43 9.19
C LEU A 192 -9.73 0.66 8.03
N HIS A 193 -9.01 0.44 6.93
CA HIS A 193 -9.54 -0.28 5.77
C HIS A 193 -9.88 -1.74 6.12
N TYR A 194 -9.03 -2.38 6.93
CA TYR A 194 -9.25 -3.76 7.36
C TYR A 194 -10.34 -3.90 8.42
N LEU A 195 -10.37 -3.04 9.43
CA LEU A 195 -11.35 -3.08 10.51
C LEU A 195 -12.68 -2.41 10.12
N GLY A 196 -12.70 -1.56 9.12
CA GLY A 196 -13.86 -0.74 8.77
C GLY A 196 -14.18 0.34 9.80
N GLU A 197 -15.25 1.09 9.52
CA GLU A 197 -15.75 2.14 10.40
C GLU A 197 -16.46 1.55 11.62
N ARG A 198 -15.93 1.86 12.81
CA ARG A 198 -16.46 1.45 14.11
C ARG A 198 -16.05 2.44 15.20
N SER A 199 -16.57 2.28 16.41
CA SER A 199 -16.26 3.19 17.52
C SER A 199 -14.77 3.24 17.82
N GLU A 200 -14.06 2.11 17.70
CA GLU A 200 -12.63 2.00 17.96
C GLU A 200 -11.74 2.63 16.89
N THR A 201 -12.24 2.80 15.66
CA THR A 201 -11.48 3.36 14.53
C THR A 201 -11.82 4.81 14.23
N ARG A 202 -12.83 5.39 14.91
CA ARG A 202 -13.21 6.81 14.79
C ARG A 202 -12.05 7.79 15.03
N PRO A 203 -11.13 7.58 15.99
CA PRO A 203 -9.98 8.47 16.17
C PRO A 203 -9.04 8.50 14.95
N ILE A 204 -8.93 7.39 14.20
CA ILE A 204 -8.15 7.37 12.95
C ILE A 204 -8.76 8.32 11.94
N ILE A 205 -10.08 8.29 11.76
CA ILE A 205 -10.77 9.16 10.79
C ILE A 205 -10.48 10.63 11.10
N GLN A 206 -10.64 11.03 12.36
CA GLN A 206 -10.35 12.40 12.81
C GLN A 206 -8.89 12.80 12.55
N TYR A 207 -7.95 11.89 12.85
CA TYR A 207 -6.54 12.11 12.63
C TYR A 207 -6.19 12.27 11.14
N LEU A 208 -6.72 11.42 10.25
CA LEU A 208 -6.45 11.48 8.83
C LEU A 208 -7.09 12.72 8.16
N ILE A 209 -8.26 13.16 8.63
CA ILE A 209 -8.86 14.44 8.21
C ILE A 209 -7.95 15.60 8.64
N HIS A 210 -7.48 15.60 9.89
CA HIS A 210 -6.59 16.63 10.39
C HIS A 210 -5.27 16.73 9.60
N VAL A 211 -4.71 15.59 9.16
CA VAL A 211 -3.54 15.58 8.25
C VAL A 211 -3.80 16.38 6.97
N ILE A 212 -5.01 16.29 6.40
CA ILE A 212 -5.39 17.03 5.19
C ILE A 212 -5.60 18.52 5.52
N GLU A 213 -6.28 18.83 6.63
CA GLU A 213 -6.51 20.21 7.06
C GLU A 213 -5.19 20.97 7.26
N GLU A 214 -4.20 20.32 7.87
CA GLU A 214 -2.87 20.87 8.14
C GLU A 214 -1.87 20.77 6.97
N GLN A 215 -2.30 20.21 5.82
CA GLN A 215 -1.42 19.99 4.66
C GLN A 215 -0.16 19.17 4.98
N ALA A 216 -0.30 18.18 5.86
CA ALA A 216 0.80 17.38 6.38
C ALA A 216 1.02 16.07 5.59
N GLU A 217 0.45 15.90 4.40
CA GLU A 217 0.42 14.59 3.70
C GLU A 217 1.80 14.05 3.35
N GLU A 218 2.78 14.92 3.15
CA GLU A 218 4.17 14.51 2.84
C GLU A 218 4.97 14.07 4.07
N THR A 219 4.53 14.47 5.27
CA THR A 219 5.29 14.33 6.53
C THR A 219 4.53 13.56 7.61
N CYS A 220 3.25 13.27 7.39
CA CYS A 220 2.39 12.50 8.30
C CYS A 220 2.78 11.04 8.47
N ASP A 221 3.67 10.54 7.60
CA ASP A 221 4.07 9.16 7.53
C ASP A 221 5.59 9.04 7.37
N ARG A 222 6.21 8.19 8.19
CA ARG A 222 7.66 8.01 8.18
C ARG A 222 8.13 7.05 7.10
N TRP A 223 7.26 6.18 6.62
CA TRP A 223 7.61 5.09 5.71
C TRP A 223 7.32 5.49 4.27
N TYR A 224 6.10 5.93 3.94
CA TYR A 224 5.72 6.19 2.55
C TYR A 224 6.26 7.53 2.04
N GLY A 225 6.25 8.57 2.88
CA GLY A 225 6.86 9.88 2.59
C GLY A 225 6.48 10.48 1.24
N SER A 226 5.24 10.24 0.80
CA SER A 226 4.64 10.66 -0.47
C SER A 226 3.15 10.92 -0.27
N ARG A 227 2.69 12.13 -0.57
CA ARG A 227 1.25 12.49 -0.53
C ARG A 227 0.39 11.56 -1.38
N PHE A 228 0.92 11.07 -2.49
CA PHE A 228 0.15 10.23 -3.42
C PHE A 228 -0.08 8.84 -2.84
N SER A 229 0.88 8.32 -2.07
CA SER A 229 0.66 7.12 -1.27
C SER A 229 -0.43 7.38 -0.23
N PHE A 230 -0.33 8.48 0.52
CA PHE A 230 -1.36 8.86 1.49
C PHE A 230 -2.76 8.93 0.87
N TYR A 231 -2.93 9.67 -0.24
CA TYR A 231 -4.22 9.77 -0.93
C TYR A 231 -4.72 8.43 -1.45
N TYR A 232 -3.85 7.61 -2.04
CA TYR A 232 -4.22 6.27 -2.48
C TYR A 232 -4.76 5.44 -1.30
N PHE A 233 -3.99 5.28 -0.23
CA PHE A 233 -4.38 4.47 0.92
C PHE A 233 -5.63 4.99 1.63
N LEU A 234 -5.80 6.32 1.73
CA LEU A 234 -7.01 6.94 2.24
C LEU A 234 -8.21 6.68 1.33
N SER A 235 -8.07 6.86 0.02
CA SER A 235 -9.17 6.72 -0.95
C SER A 235 -9.76 5.30 -0.98
N ARG A 236 -8.94 4.27 -0.72
CA ARG A 236 -9.43 2.88 -0.54
C ARG A 236 -10.41 2.74 0.62
N ASN A 237 -10.27 3.54 1.68
CA ASN A 237 -11.23 3.56 2.78
C ASN A 237 -12.58 4.12 2.33
N HIS A 238 -12.56 5.22 1.56
CA HIS A 238 -13.78 5.79 0.98
C HIS A 238 -14.47 4.79 0.04
N ALA A 239 -13.72 4.16 -0.86
CA ALA A 239 -14.23 3.14 -1.77
C ALA A 239 -14.77 1.88 -1.07
N ALA A 240 -14.26 1.57 0.13
CA ALA A 240 -14.79 0.52 1.00
C ALA A 240 -16.07 0.94 1.76
N GLY A 241 -16.59 2.15 1.52
CA GLY A 241 -17.84 2.65 2.08
C GLY A 241 -17.70 3.52 3.33
N ILE A 242 -16.48 3.90 3.73
CA ILE A 242 -16.25 4.79 4.87
C ILE A 242 -16.50 6.24 4.44
N ARG A 243 -17.76 6.66 4.55
CA ARG A 243 -18.23 7.97 4.07
C ARG A 243 -17.81 9.15 4.96
N ALA A 244 -17.25 8.90 6.13
CA ALA A 244 -16.76 9.95 7.02
C ALA A 244 -15.67 10.84 6.40
N PHE A 245 -15.03 10.40 5.30
CA PHE A 245 -14.05 11.21 4.55
C PHE A 245 -14.65 12.05 3.40
N GLU A 246 -15.96 11.97 3.13
CA GLU A 246 -16.62 12.81 2.11
C GLU A 246 -16.29 14.32 2.24
N PRO A 247 -16.25 14.94 3.45
CA PRO A 247 -15.98 16.37 3.58
C PRO A 247 -14.61 16.84 3.08
N VAL A 248 -13.64 15.93 2.94
CA VAL A 248 -12.27 16.24 2.48
C VAL A 248 -12.01 15.76 1.05
N GLY A 249 -12.97 15.09 0.40
CA GLY A 249 -12.82 14.53 -0.94
C GLY A 249 -12.44 15.58 -1.98
N ASP A 250 -13.16 16.71 -2.01
CA ASP A 250 -12.89 17.81 -2.94
C ASP A 250 -11.49 18.39 -2.77
N THR A 251 -11.06 18.57 -1.52
CA THR A 251 -9.71 19.04 -1.20
C THR A 251 -8.64 18.08 -1.71
N ILE A 252 -8.83 16.77 -1.51
CA ILE A 252 -7.88 15.75 -1.98
C ILE A 252 -7.78 15.79 -3.51
N VAL A 253 -8.91 15.83 -4.21
CA VAL A 253 -8.92 15.80 -5.68
C VAL A 253 -8.32 17.08 -6.26
N GLU A 254 -8.67 18.27 -5.75
CA GLU A 254 -8.06 19.52 -6.17
C GLU A 254 -6.54 19.52 -5.96
N ARG A 255 -6.08 18.97 -4.82
CA ARG A 255 -4.65 18.81 -4.54
C ARG A 255 -3.97 17.77 -5.42
N ILE A 256 -4.66 16.72 -5.88
CA ILE A 256 -4.07 15.81 -6.86
C ILE A 256 -3.89 16.54 -8.20
N LYS A 257 -4.94 17.25 -8.66
CA LYS A 257 -4.93 17.97 -9.94
C LYS A 257 -3.90 19.09 -10.00
N SER A 258 -3.65 19.78 -8.89
CA SER A 258 -2.65 20.86 -8.86
C SER A 258 -1.21 20.37 -9.09
N TYR A 259 -0.97 19.06 -9.01
CA TYR A 259 0.31 18.40 -9.31
C TYR A 259 0.31 17.70 -10.68
N ALA A 260 -0.74 17.88 -11.49
CA ALA A 260 -0.77 17.37 -12.85
C ALA A 260 0.08 18.26 -13.77
N HIS A 261 0.99 17.64 -14.51
CA HIS A 261 1.83 18.30 -15.49
C HIS A 261 1.13 18.31 -16.85
N PRO A 262 1.53 19.21 -17.79
CA PRO A 262 0.95 19.25 -19.13
C PRO A 262 1.11 17.97 -19.95
N ASP A 263 2.06 17.09 -19.59
CA ASP A 263 2.28 15.79 -20.21
C ASP A 263 1.46 14.66 -19.56
N GLY A 264 0.55 14.99 -18.63
CA GLY A 264 -0.31 14.06 -17.91
C GLY A 264 0.36 13.37 -16.72
N VAL A 265 1.66 13.55 -16.49
CA VAL A 265 2.30 13.00 -15.29
C VAL A 265 1.80 13.76 -14.07
N ILE A 266 1.39 13.03 -13.02
CA ILE A 266 1.07 13.62 -11.72
C ILE A 266 2.22 13.33 -10.76
N GLY A 267 2.77 14.39 -10.17
CA GLY A 267 3.94 14.31 -9.30
C GLY A 267 5.24 14.07 -10.08
N SER A 268 6.20 13.38 -9.45
CA SER A 268 7.55 13.21 -10.01
C SER A 268 7.80 11.90 -10.78
N HIS A 269 6.87 10.95 -10.75
CA HIS A 269 7.09 9.62 -11.33
C HIS A 269 5.78 8.92 -11.71
N ILE A 270 5.83 7.94 -12.61
CA ILE A 270 4.64 7.20 -13.06
C ILE A 270 3.93 6.43 -11.94
N LEU A 271 4.69 6.03 -10.90
CA LEU A 271 4.11 5.44 -9.69
C LEU A 271 3.17 6.44 -8.99
N HIS A 272 3.59 7.70 -8.84
CA HIS A 272 2.74 8.76 -8.30
C HIS A 272 1.52 8.99 -9.17
N THR A 273 1.68 8.98 -10.49
CA THR A 273 0.57 9.11 -11.45
C THR A 273 -0.44 7.98 -11.30
N ALA A 274 0.02 6.73 -11.15
CA ALA A 274 -0.86 5.58 -10.97
C ALA A 274 -1.61 5.62 -9.62
N LEU A 275 -0.91 5.94 -8.52
CA LEU A 275 -1.52 6.12 -7.19
C LEU A 275 -2.59 7.23 -7.22
N ALA A 276 -2.27 8.37 -7.83
CA ALA A 276 -3.17 9.50 -8.00
C ALA A 276 -4.39 9.13 -8.85
N ALA A 277 -4.21 8.44 -9.98
CA ALA A 277 -5.30 7.99 -10.84
C ALA A 277 -6.26 7.05 -10.10
N CYS A 278 -5.73 6.09 -9.33
CA CYS A 278 -6.55 5.23 -8.48
C CYS A 278 -7.35 6.04 -7.46
N ALA A 279 -6.71 7.00 -6.78
CA ALA A 279 -7.38 7.85 -5.81
C ALA A 279 -8.49 8.70 -6.47
N LEU A 280 -8.22 9.32 -7.63
CA LEU A 280 -9.23 10.07 -8.39
C LEU A 280 -10.45 9.21 -8.73
N MET A 281 -10.23 7.93 -9.07
CA MET A 281 -11.33 7.00 -9.37
C MET A 281 -12.12 6.57 -8.12
N ASP A 282 -11.53 6.59 -6.93
CA ASP A 282 -12.22 6.24 -5.67
C ASP A 282 -13.14 7.36 -5.16
N TRP A 283 -12.97 8.60 -5.64
CA TRP A 283 -13.80 9.76 -5.29
C TRP A 283 -14.90 10.04 -6.33
N GLN A 284 -15.27 9.05 -7.14
CA GLN A 284 -16.11 9.17 -8.34
C GLN A 284 -17.61 9.44 -8.12
N ASP A 285 -17.94 10.50 -7.40
CA ASP A 285 -19.20 11.24 -7.61
C ASP A 285 -19.04 12.36 -8.67
N TRP A 286 -17.94 12.33 -9.42
CA TRP A 286 -17.45 13.50 -10.14
C TRP A 286 -17.99 13.59 -11.56
N LYS A 287 -18.98 14.48 -11.72
CA LYS A 287 -19.37 15.17 -12.97
C LYS A 287 -18.29 16.18 -13.41
N ASP A 288 -17.04 15.84 -13.21
CA ASP A 288 -15.92 16.71 -13.55
C ASP A 288 -15.54 16.50 -15.01
N GLN A 289 -15.54 17.58 -15.77
CA GLN A 289 -15.16 17.59 -17.19
C GLN A 289 -13.63 17.70 -17.37
N SER A 290 -12.86 17.60 -16.29
CA SER A 290 -11.39 17.65 -16.33
C SER A 290 -10.81 16.47 -17.09
N THR A 291 -9.82 16.76 -17.95
CA THR A 291 -9.06 15.75 -18.68
C THR A 291 -7.96 15.10 -17.84
N VAL A 292 -7.75 15.52 -16.58
CA VAL A 292 -6.60 15.11 -15.75
C VAL A 292 -6.50 13.59 -15.59
N LEU A 293 -7.62 12.90 -15.35
CA LEU A 293 -7.60 11.44 -15.25
C LEU A 293 -7.23 10.78 -16.59
N ASP A 294 -7.84 11.23 -17.68
CA ASP A 294 -7.57 10.70 -19.02
C ASP A 294 -6.10 10.93 -19.41
N ASP A 295 -5.58 12.14 -19.15
CA ASP A 295 -4.19 12.53 -19.40
C ASP A 295 -3.21 11.69 -18.55
N ALA A 296 -3.56 11.41 -17.28
CA ALA A 296 -2.79 10.53 -16.40
C ALA A 296 -2.75 9.09 -16.91
N ILE A 297 -3.89 8.55 -17.37
CA ILE A 297 -3.94 7.22 -17.98
C ILE A 297 -3.09 7.17 -19.25
N GLN A 298 -3.14 8.20 -20.09
CA GLN A 298 -2.29 8.29 -21.27
C GLN A 298 -0.80 8.38 -20.91
N ALA A 299 -0.44 9.08 -19.84
CA ALA A 299 0.93 9.10 -19.34
C ALA A 299 1.39 7.71 -18.88
N ILE A 300 0.55 6.96 -18.16
CA ILE A 300 0.82 5.57 -17.75
C ILE A 300 1.05 4.69 -18.97
N LEU A 301 0.20 4.77 -20.00
CA LEU A 301 0.37 3.98 -21.23
C LEU A 301 1.69 4.31 -21.94
N ARG A 302 2.06 5.59 -22.05
CA ARG A 302 3.33 6.03 -22.68
C ARG A 302 4.57 5.58 -21.92
N ALA A 303 4.49 5.48 -20.59
CA ALA A 303 5.60 5.11 -19.73
C ALA A 303 5.86 3.60 -19.66
N ARG A 304 5.03 2.78 -20.31
CA ARG A 304 5.19 1.32 -20.38
C ARG A 304 6.55 0.97 -21.00
N GLY A 305 7.33 0.15 -20.30
CA GLY A 305 8.61 -0.34 -20.78
C GLY A 305 8.48 -1.42 -21.88
N PRO A 306 9.58 -1.73 -22.59
CA PRO A 306 9.56 -2.71 -23.69
C PRO A 306 9.24 -4.15 -23.24
N ASN A 307 9.39 -4.45 -21.94
CA ASN A 307 9.06 -5.74 -21.35
C ASN A 307 7.63 -5.81 -20.79
N GLY A 308 6.81 -4.76 -20.98
CA GLY A 308 5.45 -4.67 -20.45
C GLY A 308 5.33 -4.13 -19.03
N GLY A 309 6.43 -4.00 -18.28
CA GLY A 309 6.43 -3.43 -16.94
C GLY A 309 6.68 -1.92 -16.92
N TRP A 310 6.56 -1.32 -15.74
CA TRP A 310 6.87 0.09 -15.49
C TRP A 310 8.12 0.24 -14.63
N GLN A 311 8.82 1.36 -14.81
CA GLN A 311 10.07 1.63 -14.11
C GLN A 311 9.88 1.57 -12.58
N LYS A 312 10.84 0.95 -11.89
CA LYS A 312 10.85 0.89 -10.43
C LYS A 312 11.00 2.30 -9.84
N PHE A 313 10.33 2.53 -8.71
CA PHE A 313 10.43 3.76 -7.94
C PHE A 313 10.21 3.45 -6.46
N PRO A 314 10.75 4.26 -5.53
CA PRO A 314 10.45 4.10 -4.13
C PRO A 314 8.95 4.15 -3.83
N ILE A 315 8.46 3.18 -3.08
CA ILE A 315 7.12 3.16 -2.50
C ILE A 315 7.16 3.45 -0.99
N TYR A 316 8.25 3.09 -0.31
CA TYR A 316 8.49 3.44 1.10
C TYR A 316 10.00 3.55 1.41
N TYR A 317 10.35 4.07 2.59
CA TYR A 317 11.67 4.51 3.03
C TYR A 317 11.95 4.08 4.47
N SER A 318 13.21 4.16 4.91
CA SER A 318 13.62 3.86 6.29
C SER A 318 13.38 5.07 7.19
N GLY A 319 12.14 5.23 7.63
CA GLY A 319 11.75 6.30 8.52
C GLY A 319 12.01 7.71 7.97
N ALA A 320 11.95 8.70 8.85
CA ALA A 320 12.01 10.12 8.47
C ALA A 320 13.32 10.56 7.80
N THR A 321 14.44 9.85 8.02
CA THR A 321 15.73 10.21 7.40
C THR A 321 15.86 9.73 5.97
N LYS A 322 15.01 8.79 5.54
CA LYS A 322 15.02 8.18 4.20
C LYS A 322 16.39 7.62 3.79
N LYS A 323 17.18 7.13 4.75
CA LYS A 323 18.51 6.52 4.50
C LYS A 323 18.48 5.38 3.48
N LEU A 324 17.39 4.63 3.46
CA LEU A 324 17.10 3.58 2.50
C LEU A 324 15.74 3.83 1.88
N ALA A 325 15.61 3.54 0.60
CA ALA A 325 14.37 3.50 -0.16
C ALA A 325 14.09 2.04 -0.56
N TRP A 326 12.81 1.69 -0.64
CA TRP A 326 12.34 0.39 -1.11
C TRP A 326 11.36 0.54 -2.26
N GLY A 327 11.51 -0.31 -3.26
CA GLY A 327 10.59 -0.38 -4.39
C GLY A 327 11.02 -1.39 -5.43
N SER A 328 10.15 -1.62 -6.41
CA SER A 328 10.43 -2.49 -7.54
C SER A 328 9.55 -2.15 -8.73
N ASP A 329 9.99 -2.63 -9.89
CA ASP A 329 9.22 -2.62 -11.12
C ASP A 329 7.98 -3.52 -10.99
N ASP A 330 8.04 -4.58 -10.18
CA ASP A 330 6.89 -5.41 -9.84
C ASP A 330 5.79 -4.58 -9.14
N VAL A 331 6.15 -3.79 -8.11
CA VAL A 331 5.19 -2.93 -7.39
C VAL A 331 4.64 -1.83 -8.28
N THR A 332 5.50 -1.09 -9.00
CA THR A 332 5.03 -0.04 -9.91
C THR A 332 4.06 -0.62 -10.94
N THR A 333 4.40 -1.76 -11.52
CA THR A 333 3.54 -2.43 -12.51
C THR A 333 2.19 -2.84 -11.91
N GLY A 334 2.18 -3.37 -10.68
CA GLY A 334 0.93 -3.69 -9.97
C GLY A 334 0.00 -2.48 -9.86
N VAL A 335 0.51 -1.34 -9.37
CA VAL A 335 -0.30 -0.12 -9.21
C VAL A 335 -0.74 0.46 -10.56
N CYS A 336 0.13 0.45 -11.58
CA CYS A 336 -0.25 0.85 -12.94
C CYS A 336 -1.38 -0.04 -13.51
N LEU A 337 -1.31 -1.36 -13.28
CA LEU A 337 -2.38 -2.28 -13.71
C LEU A 337 -3.70 -2.03 -12.99
N GLU A 338 -3.69 -1.67 -11.70
CA GLU A 338 -4.90 -1.26 -11.00
C GLU A 338 -5.52 -0.04 -11.71
N ALA A 339 -4.73 1.01 -11.94
CA ALA A 339 -5.20 2.24 -12.57
C ALA A 339 -5.79 1.96 -13.97
N LEU A 340 -5.07 1.24 -14.82
CA LEU A 340 -5.53 0.90 -16.18
C LEU A 340 -6.79 0.01 -16.17
N SER A 341 -6.83 -1.00 -15.30
CA SER A 341 -7.95 -1.96 -15.25
C SER A 341 -9.22 -1.30 -14.71
N ARG A 342 -9.09 -0.44 -13.70
CA ARG A 342 -10.20 0.34 -13.16
C ARG A 342 -10.69 1.36 -14.18
N TYR A 343 -9.79 2.06 -14.86
CA TYR A 343 -10.16 3.01 -15.91
C TYR A 343 -10.92 2.32 -17.06
N ARG A 344 -10.44 1.15 -17.51
CA ARG A 344 -11.16 0.32 -18.49
C ARG A 344 -12.61 0.05 -18.06
N ASN A 345 -12.83 -0.33 -16.81
CA ASN A 345 -14.15 -0.68 -16.30
C ASN A 345 -15.10 0.54 -16.17
N LEU A 346 -14.58 1.76 -16.21
CA LEU A 346 -15.38 2.99 -16.25
C LEU A 346 -15.83 3.37 -17.66
N GLN A 347 -15.11 2.86 -18.67
CA GLN A 347 -15.40 3.09 -20.08
C GLN A 347 -16.32 2.01 -20.67
N SER A 348 -16.57 0.93 -19.93
CA SER A 348 -17.49 -0.16 -20.27
C SER A 348 -18.89 0.10 -19.75
#